data_AF-A0A7Y5SQC9-F1
#
_entry.id   AF-A0A7Y5SQC9-F1
#
_cell.length_a   1.000
_cell.length_b   1.000
_cell.length_c   1.000
_cell.angle_alpha   90.00
_cell.angle_beta   90.00
_cell.angle_gamma   90.00
#
_symmetry.space_group_name_H-M   'P 1'
#
loop_
_entity.id
_entity.type
_entity.pdbx_description
1 polymer ?
#
loop_
_entity_poly.entity_id
_entity_poly.type
_entity_poly.pdbx_seq_one_letter_code
_entity_poly.pdbx_strand_id
1 'polypeptide(L)'
;MEKGSTRKVRLLRLAPEDNVCAVTATVEAGESLEFEGRQIRFADRVPTGHKVAVVPIAKGEPVRKYGVAIGSATQDIQPGQYVHTHNLKSDYLPTYTLDEQNAYLRS
;
A
#
# COMPACT_ATOMS: atom_id res chain seq x y z
N MET A 1 -21.50 6.25 -31.54
CA MET A 1 -21.74 5.23 -30.51
C MET A 1 -20.49 5.15 -29.67
N GLU A 2 -20.46 5.83 -28.53
CA GLU A 2 -19.30 5.89 -27.64
C GLU A 2 -18.99 4.49 -27.10
N LYS A 3 -17.75 4.05 -27.30
CA LYS A 3 -17.26 2.80 -26.71
C LYS A 3 -17.15 3.01 -25.21
N GLY A 4 -17.83 2.17 -24.43
CA GLY A 4 -17.72 2.16 -22.98
C GLY A 4 -16.26 2.09 -22.57
N SER A 5 -15.75 3.20 -22.03
CA SER A 5 -14.42 3.27 -21.43
C SER A 5 -14.48 2.48 -20.13
N THR A 6 -14.04 1.23 -20.16
CA THR A 6 -13.75 0.47 -18.95
C THR A 6 -12.72 1.28 -18.17
N ARG A 7 -13.15 2.04 -17.14
CA ARG A 7 -12.22 2.81 -16.30
C ARG A 7 -11.23 1.82 -15.71
N LYS A 8 -10.01 1.82 -16.23
CA LYS A 8 -8.91 1.00 -15.72
C LYS A 8 -8.64 1.46 -14.29
N VAL A 9 -8.96 0.62 -13.31
CA VAL A 9 -8.72 0.90 -11.88
C VAL A 9 -7.22 1.08 -11.70
N ARG A 10 -6.75 2.31 -11.46
CA ARG A 10 -5.31 2.63 -11.33
C ARG A 10 -4.75 2.48 -9.91
N LEU A 11 -5.63 2.42 -8.92
CA LEU A 11 -5.30 2.23 -7.51
C LEU A 11 -6.05 1.01 -6.98
N LEU A 12 -5.29 -0.01 -6.58
CA LEU A 12 -5.83 -1.25 -6.05
C LEU A 12 -5.59 -1.31 -4.54
N ARG A 13 -6.68 -1.20 -3.76
CA ARG A 13 -6.68 -1.50 -2.33
C ARG A 13 -7.01 -2.99 -2.15
N LEU A 14 -6.17 -3.70 -1.39
CA LEU A 14 -6.25 -5.15 -1.29
C LEU A 14 -7.07 -5.61 -0.07
N ALA A 15 -7.05 -4.82 1.01
CA ALA A 15 -7.91 -5.01 2.18
C ALA A 15 -8.51 -3.66 2.65
N PRO A 16 -9.67 -3.66 3.33
CA PRO A 16 -10.29 -2.43 3.85
C PRO A 16 -9.39 -1.63 4.81
N GLU A 17 -8.52 -2.31 5.54
CA GLU A 17 -7.63 -1.72 6.56
C GLU A 17 -6.34 -1.13 5.96
N ASP A 18 -6.13 -1.29 4.65
CA ASP A 18 -4.94 -0.80 3.97
C ASP A 18 -4.94 0.72 3.89
N ASN A 19 -3.88 1.35 4.38
CA ASN A 19 -3.62 2.78 4.21
C ASN A 19 -2.77 3.09 2.97
N VAL A 20 -2.34 2.06 2.24
CA VAL A 20 -1.68 2.17 0.94
C VAL A 20 -2.37 1.33 -0.14
N CYS A 21 -2.27 1.77 -1.40
CA CYS A 21 -2.71 1.02 -2.56
C CYS A 21 -1.52 0.59 -3.43
N ALA A 22 -1.71 -0.47 -4.22
CA ALA A 22 -0.83 -0.76 -5.33
C ALA A 22 -1.28 -0.01 -6.59
N VAL A 23 -0.34 0.61 -7.28
CA VAL A 23 -0.58 1.26 -8.57
C VAL A 23 -0.66 0.18 -9.67
N THR A 24 -1.72 0.15 -10.49
CA THR A 24 -1.87 -0.87 -11.57
C THR A 24 -1.40 -0.39 -12.95
N ALA A 25 -1.08 0.90 -13.06
CA ALA A 25 -0.47 1.53 -14.23
C ALA A 25 0.28 2.78 -13.75
N THR A 26 1.49 3.01 -14.27
CA THR A 26 2.33 4.17 -13.91
C THR A 26 1.52 5.46 -13.82
N VAL A 27 1.71 6.17 -12.72
CA VAL A 27 1.13 7.50 -12.46
C VAL A 27 2.24 8.52 -12.65
N GLU A 28 2.00 9.54 -13.46
CA GLU A 28 2.98 10.59 -13.70
C GLU A 28 2.85 11.72 -12.67
N ALA A 29 3.94 12.46 -12.45
CA ALA A 29 3.92 13.61 -11.56
C ALA A 29 2.89 14.66 -12.03
N GLY A 30 2.15 15.23 -11.09
CA GLY A 30 1.09 16.21 -11.34
C GLY A 30 -0.28 15.59 -11.64
N GLU A 31 -0.36 14.28 -11.86
CA GLU A 31 -1.62 13.59 -12.11
C GLU A 31 -2.53 13.59 -10.86
N SER A 32 -3.85 13.57 -11.08
CA SER A 32 -4.85 13.38 -10.02
C SER A 32 -5.72 12.18 -10.34
N LEU A 33 -5.88 11.28 -9.36
CA LEU A 33 -6.72 10.08 -9.47
C LEU A 33 -7.88 10.16 -8.50
N GLU A 34 -9.05 9.72 -8.96
CA GLU A 34 -10.20 9.51 -8.08
C GLU A 34 -10.04 8.17 -7.34
N PHE A 35 -10.14 8.20 -6.02
CA PHE A 35 -10.12 7.03 -5.15
C PHE A 35 -11.18 7.21 -4.05
N GLU A 36 -12.18 6.32 -4.01
CA GLU A 36 -13.27 6.33 -3.02
C GLU A 36 -13.96 7.69 -2.87
N GLY A 37 -14.25 8.36 -4.00
CA GLY A 37 -14.89 9.67 -4.02
C GLY A 37 -13.98 10.84 -3.62
N ARG A 38 -12.67 10.60 -3.41
CA ARG A 38 -11.67 11.62 -3.13
C ARG A 38 -10.70 11.76 -4.29
N GLN A 39 -10.24 12.98 -4.55
CA GLN A 39 -9.14 13.23 -5.49
C GLN A 39 -7.81 13.11 -4.75
N ILE A 40 -6.91 12.27 -5.25
CA ILE A 40 -5.55 12.11 -4.76
C ILE A 40 -4.60 12.68 -5.82
N ARG A 41 -3.83 13.69 -5.44
CA ARG A 41 -2.82 14.31 -6.31
C ARG A 41 -1.45 13.69 -6.08
N PHE A 42 -0.76 13.39 -7.16
CA PHE A 42 0.56 12.78 -7.13
C PHE A 42 1.61 13.85 -7.40
N ALA A 43 2.48 14.12 -6.43
CA ALA A 43 3.58 15.06 -6.61
C ALA A 43 4.71 14.47 -7.46
N ASP A 44 4.92 13.16 -7.36
CA ASP A 44 6.00 12.43 -8.01
C ASP A 44 5.45 11.29 -8.87
N ARG A 45 6.28 10.82 -9.82
CA ARG A 45 5.99 9.64 -10.62
C ARG A 45 5.98 8.38 -9.75
N VAL A 46 4.95 7.55 -9.88
CA VAL A 46 4.84 6.26 -9.20
C VAL A 46 4.75 5.12 -10.22
N PRO A 47 5.75 4.23 -10.30
CA PRO A 47 5.73 3.13 -11.26
C PRO A 47 4.64 2.09 -10.96
N THR A 48 4.18 1.38 -12.00
CA THR A 48 3.26 0.24 -11.84
C THR A 48 3.78 -0.79 -10.82
N GLY A 49 2.90 -1.28 -9.96
CA GLY A 49 3.17 -2.29 -8.92
C GLY A 49 3.62 -1.69 -7.59
N HIS A 50 3.99 -0.41 -7.57
CA HIS A 50 4.48 0.26 -6.36
C HIS A 50 3.35 0.76 -5.46
N LYS A 51 3.73 1.05 -4.20
CA LYS A 51 2.78 1.46 -3.15
C LYS A 51 2.61 2.97 -3.15
N VAL A 52 1.39 3.45 -2.98
CA VAL A 52 1.08 4.86 -2.73
C VAL A 52 0.18 4.97 -1.50
N ALA A 53 0.42 5.97 -0.66
CA ALA A 53 -0.49 6.28 0.44
C ALA A 53 -1.83 6.83 -0.09
N VAL A 54 -2.95 6.37 0.49
CA VAL A 54 -4.30 6.87 0.15
C VAL A 54 -4.97 7.63 1.29
N VAL A 55 -4.32 7.66 2.45
CA VAL A 55 -4.64 8.47 3.62
C VAL A 55 -3.34 9.04 4.20
N PRO A 56 -3.38 10.08 5.04
CA PRO A 56 -2.20 10.50 5.80
C PRO A 56 -1.70 9.36 6.70
N ILE A 57 -0.38 9.20 6.78
CA ILE A 57 0.30 8.25 7.67
C ILE A 57 1.39 9.05 8.38
N ALA A 58 1.24 9.26 9.69
CA ALA A 58 2.24 10.01 10.44
C ALA A 58 3.53 9.18 10.64
N LYS A 59 4.65 9.86 10.88
CA LYS A 59 5.91 9.22 11.23
C LYS A 59 5.73 8.25 12.40
N GLY A 60 6.23 7.02 12.24
CA GLY A 60 6.12 5.94 13.22
C GLY A 60 4.80 5.18 13.17
N GLU A 61 3.81 5.62 12.40
CA GLU A 61 2.57 4.86 12.22
C GLU A 61 2.76 3.66 11.30
N PRO A 62 1.99 2.58 11.52
CA PRO A 62 2.07 1.38 10.70
C PRO A 62 1.59 1.65 9.28
N VAL A 63 2.40 1.27 8.30
CA VAL A 63 1.99 1.14 6.90
C VAL A 63 1.36 -0.25 6.73
N ARG A 64 0.11 -0.29 6.27
CA ARG A 64 -0.71 -1.51 6.17
C ARG A 64 -1.00 -1.86 4.71
N LYS A 65 -0.70 -3.11 4.34
CA LYS A 65 -0.99 -3.69 3.03
C LYS A 65 -1.46 -5.13 3.22
N TYR A 66 -2.50 -5.56 2.50
CA TYR A 66 -3.14 -6.87 2.69
C TYR A 66 -3.71 -7.07 4.11
N GLY A 67 -4.17 -6.00 4.76
CA GLY A 67 -4.76 -6.03 6.09
C GLY A 67 -3.75 -6.13 7.25
N VAL A 68 -2.46 -6.24 6.94
CA VAL A 68 -1.39 -6.39 7.95
C VAL A 68 -0.41 -5.23 7.90
N ALA A 69 0.21 -4.91 9.04
CA ALA A 69 1.30 -3.94 9.09
C ALA A 69 2.54 -4.54 8.42
N ILE A 70 3.05 -3.87 7.38
CA ILE A 70 4.27 -4.28 6.65
C ILE A 70 5.50 -3.51 7.12
N GLY A 71 5.34 -2.60 8.06
CA GLY A 71 6.37 -1.72 8.59
C GLY A 71 5.80 -0.41 9.09
N SER A 72 6.67 0.54 9.40
CA SER A 72 6.33 1.86 9.91
C SER A 72 6.89 2.97 9.04
N ALA A 73 6.15 4.08 8.96
CA ALA A 73 6.59 5.27 8.24
C ALA A 73 7.80 5.90 8.93
N THR A 74 8.86 6.23 8.19
CA THR A 74 10.06 6.88 8.76
C THR A 74 9.95 8.41 8.81
N GLN A 75 8.95 8.94 8.11
CA GLN A 75 8.56 10.35 8.06
C GLN A 75 7.05 10.42 7.80
N ASP A 76 6.45 11.60 7.90
CA ASP A 76 5.05 11.78 7.53
C ASP A 76 4.84 11.50 6.04
N ILE A 77 3.78 10.77 5.71
CA ILE A 77 3.40 10.39 4.35
C ILE A 77 1.99 10.91 4.06
N GLN A 78 1.87 11.79 3.08
CA GLN A 78 0.61 12.35 2.61
C GLN A 78 -0.02 11.48 1.52
N PRO A 79 -1.36 11.53 1.33
CA PRO A 79 -2.02 10.86 0.22
C PRO A 79 -1.38 11.22 -1.12
N GLY A 80 -1.18 10.22 -1.98
CA GLY A 80 -0.53 10.38 -3.29
C GLY A 80 0.99 10.28 -3.26
N GLN A 81 1.62 10.23 -2.09
CA GLN A 81 3.06 10.03 -2.00
C GLN A 81 3.47 8.57 -2.21
N TYR A 82 4.59 8.39 -2.90
CA TYR A 82 5.19 7.10 -3.18
C TYR A 82 5.75 6.46 -1.90
N VAL A 83 5.26 5.27 -1.54
CA VAL A 83 5.70 4.52 -0.35
C VAL A 83 6.72 3.44 -0.72
N HIS A 84 7.97 3.64 -0.31
CA HIS A 84 9.09 2.73 -0.54
C HIS A 84 10.12 2.80 0.59
N THR A 85 11.22 2.08 0.46
CA THR A 85 12.34 2.02 1.43
C THR A 85 12.89 3.37 1.92
N HIS A 86 12.65 4.49 1.21
CA HIS A 86 13.08 5.81 1.66
C HIS A 86 12.18 6.40 2.75
N ASN A 87 10.89 6.05 2.78
CA ASN A 87 9.90 6.54 3.75
C ASN A 87 9.18 5.43 4.53
N LEU A 88 9.55 4.17 4.29
CA LEU A 88 9.04 2.98 4.97
C LEU A 88 10.22 2.17 5.51
N LYS A 89 10.18 1.88 6.81
CA LYS A 89 11.02 0.87 7.45
C LYS A 89 10.21 -0.40 7.61
N SER A 90 10.74 -1.53 7.13
CA SER A 90 10.12 -2.83 7.39
C SER A 90 10.24 -3.16 8.87
N ASP A 91 9.12 -3.38 9.53
CA ASP A 91 9.08 -3.92 10.89
C ASP A 91 8.89 -5.42 10.73
N TYR A 92 10.02 -6.11 10.67
CA TYR A 92 10.06 -7.55 10.56
C TYR A 92 9.19 -8.16 11.66
N LEU A 93 8.10 -8.85 11.27
CA LEU A 93 7.55 -9.88 12.14
C LEU A 93 8.61 -10.98 12.18
N PRO A 94 9.02 -11.49 13.36
CA PRO A 94 9.91 -12.65 13.40
C PRO A 94 9.30 -13.73 12.50
N THR A 95 10.11 -14.28 11.61
CA THR A 95 9.72 -15.46 10.84
C THR A 95 9.27 -16.50 11.85
N TYR A 96 7.97 -16.78 11.92
CA TYR A 96 7.53 -18.07 12.43
C TYR A 96 8.01 -19.09 11.40
N THR A 97 9.27 -19.49 11.54
CA THR A 97 9.65 -20.83 11.11
C THR A 97 8.66 -21.71 11.88
N LEU A 98 7.94 -22.56 11.17
CA LEU A 98 7.29 -23.68 11.83
C LEU A 98 8.45 -24.49 12.42
N ASP A 99 8.88 -24.14 13.64
CA ASP A 99 9.69 -25.05 14.43
C ASP A 99 8.79 -26.26 14.61
N GLU A 100 9.21 -27.35 13.99
CA GLU A 100 8.57 -28.66 14.05
C GLU A 100 8.59 -29.17 15.49
N GLN A 101 7.77 -28.59 16.36
CA GLN A 101 7.38 -29.18 17.63
C GLN A 101 5.96 -29.70 17.46
N ASN A 102 5.83 -30.70 16.59
CA ASN A 102 4.72 -31.64 16.63
C ASN A 102 4.82 -32.43 17.94
N ALA A 103 4.30 -31.85 19.02
CA ALA A 103 3.85 -32.61 20.18
C ALA A 103 2.50 -33.29 19.86
N TYR A 104 2.47 -34.10 18.81
CA TYR A 104 1.37 -35.01 18.52
C TYR A 104 1.92 -36.43 18.57
N LEU A 105 1.60 -37.10 19.69
CA LEU A 105 1.46 -38.55 19.94
C LEU A 105 1.80 -38.82 21.42
N ARG A 106 0.86 -38.45 22.29
CA ARG A 106 0.68 -39.11 23.59
C ARG A 106 -0.72 -39.71 23.62
N SER A 107 -0.78 -41.00 23.29
CA SER A 107 -1.76 -41.96 23.79
C SER A 107 -1.15 -43.34 23.66
#